data_AF-A0A1V2L0V2-F1
#
_entry.id   AF-A0A1V2L0V2-F1
#
_cell.length_a   1.000
_cell.length_b   1.000
_cell.length_c   1.000
_cell.angle_alpha   90.00
_cell.angle_beta   90.00
_cell.angle_gamma   90.00
#
_symmetry.space_group_name_H-M   'P 1'
#
loop_
_entity.id
_entity.type
_entity.pdbx_description
1 polymer ?
#
loop_
_entity_poly.entity_id
_entity_poly.type
_entity_poly.pdbx_seq_one_letter_code
_entity_poly.pdbx_strand_id
1 'polypeptide(L)'
;MVMNKTGGLFRLAVRMMECFSEVDVVSLVPLSNILGIIYQVKDDYLNLQGETLQKNKGFCEDISEGKLSFPIIHSLRSTTTDNSNLLDILKLKTEDDKIKHTAIEILKSTQSFEYTLNMLNLLKTKAHDWVSEAQAKCTNSGLDELNDNLKPFHTAIDTLSQV
;
A
#
# COMPACT_ATOMS: atom_id res chain seq x y z
N MET A 1 -2.72 11.74 1.76
CA MET A 1 -2.27 11.39 3.13
C MET A 1 -1.08 10.43 3.11
N VAL A 2 -1.17 9.29 2.41
CA VAL A 2 -0.10 8.26 2.32
C VAL A 2 1.23 8.78 1.75
N MET A 3 1.20 9.52 0.64
CA MET A 3 2.42 10.08 0.03
C MET A 3 3.18 11.07 0.92
N ASN A 4 2.52 11.67 1.92
CA ASN A 4 3.12 12.68 2.79
C ASN A 4 3.55 12.13 4.15
N LYS A 5 3.07 10.95 4.57
CA LYS A 5 3.44 10.33 5.85
C LYS A 5 4.48 9.23 5.64
N THR A 6 4.13 8.19 4.89
CA THR A 6 5.00 7.02 4.66
C THR A 6 5.89 7.22 3.44
N GLY A 7 5.34 7.79 2.36
CA GLY A 7 6.13 8.09 1.15
C GLY A 7 7.13 9.24 1.32
N GLY A 8 6.92 10.12 2.30
CA GLY A 8 7.76 11.30 2.54
C GLY A 8 9.18 10.94 2.98
N LEU A 9 9.33 9.96 3.88
CA LEU A 9 10.65 9.51 4.35
C LEU A 9 11.43 8.79 3.26
N PHE A 10 10.78 7.89 2.51
CA PHE A 10 11.40 7.24 1.35
C PHE A 10 11.86 8.25 0.31
N ARG A 11 11.00 9.23 -0.01
CA ARG A 11 11.34 10.30 -0.95
C ARG A 11 12.51 11.14 -0.46
N LEU A 12 12.56 11.50 0.83
CA LEU A 12 13.67 12.25 1.40
C LEU A 12 14.99 11.48 1.29
N ALA A 13 14.99 10.20 1.67
CA ALA A 13 16.17 9.33 1.57
C ALA A 13 16.67 9.23 0.13
N VAL A 14 15.76 9.01 -0.83
CA VAL A 14 16.10 8.96 -2.26
C VAL A 14 16.66 10.29 -2.74
N ARG A 15 16.02 11.42 -2.42
CA ARG A 15 16.49 12.75 -2.85
C ARG A 15 17.83 13.11 -2.24
N MET A 16 18.11 12.67 -1.01
CA MET A 16 19.44 12.82 -0.40
C MET A 16 20.49 12.03 -1.19
N MET A 17 20.22 10.75 -1.49
CA MET A 17 21.14 9.93 -2.29
C MET A 17 21.38 10.52 -3.68
N GLU A 18 20.33 11.00 -4.36
CA GLU A 18 20.44 11.70 -5.66
C GLU A 18 21.28 12.97 -5.55
N CYS A 19 21.12 13.76 -4.48
CA CYS A 19 21.84 15.02 -4.31
C CYS A 19 23.36 14.84 -4.11
N PHE A 20 23.78 13.70 -3.54
CA PHE A 20 25.19 13.37 -3.34
C PHE A 20 25.76 12.45 -4.44
N SER A 21 24.97 12.11 -5.46
CA SER A 21 25.42 11.31 -6.60
C SER A 21 26.17 12.20 -7.61
N GLU A 22 27.33 11.76 -8.06
CA GLU A 22 28.08 12.40 -9.15
C GLU A 22 27.59 11.95 -10.54
N VAL A 23 26.75 10.92 -10.59
CA VAL A 23 26.13 10.38 -11.80
C VAL A 23 24.73 10.97 -11.94
N ASP A 24 24.38 11.44 -13.14
CA ASP A 24 23.01 11.83 -13.48
C ASP A 24 22.16 10.56 -13.65
N VAL A 25 21.58 10.11 -12.54
CA VAL A 25 20.81 8.87 -12.44
C VAL A 25 19.34 9.12 -12.72
N VAL A 26 18.65 8.14 -13.31
CA VAL A 26 17.18 8.15 -13.36
C VAL A 26 16.64 8.26 -11.94
N SER A 27 15.88 9.32 -11.67
CA SER A 27 15.35 9.57 -10.32
C SER A 27 14.51 8.39 -9.82
N LEU A 28 14.81 7.87 -8.63
CA LEU A 28 14.07 6.76 -8.00
C LEU A 28 12.83 7.25 -7.25
N VAL A 29 12.59 8.57 -7.22
CA VAL A 29 11.44 9.16 -6.52
C VAL A 29 10.10 8.55 -6.97
N PRO A 30 9.80 8.37 -8.27
CA PRO A 30 8.53 7.78 -8.69
C PRO A 30 8.35 6.35 -8.17
N LEU A 31 9.40 5.52 -8.23
CA LEU A 31 9.37 4.16 -7.69
C LEU A 31 9.12 4.16 -6.18
N SER A 32 9.83 5.01 -5.44
CA SER A 32 9.68 5.15 -3.98
C SER A 32 8.25 5.51 -3.57
N ASN A 33 7.57 6.35 -4.37
CA ASN A 33 6.17 6.72 -4.13
C ASN A 33 5.23 5.54 -4.33
N ILE A 34 5.43 4.75 -5.39
CA ILE A 34 4.61 3.56 -5.67
C ILE A 34 4.78 2.54 -4.54
N LEU A 35 6.03 2.25 -4.14
CA LEU A 35 6.33 1.33 -3.04
C LEU A 35 5.70 1.78 -1.72
N GLY A 36 5.75 3.08 -1.41
CA GLY A 36 5.11 3.63 -0.21
C GLY A 36 3.59 3.46 -0.21
N ILE A 37 2.94 3.52 -1.39
CA ILE A 37 1.50 3.26 -1.51
C ILE A 37 1.22 1.76 -1.33
N ILE A 38 1.99 0.87 -1.97
CA ILE A 38 1.85 -0.58 -1.83
C ILE A 38 1.94 -0.97 -0.35
N TYR A 39 2.96 -0.48 0.35
CA TYR A 39 3.17 -0.77 1.77
C TYR A 39 1.95 -0.38 2.62
N GLN A 40 1.41 0.83 2.42
CA GLN A 40 0.25 1.29 3.19
C GLN A 40 -1.02 0.50 2.88
N VAL A 41 -1.30 0.25 1.60
CA VAL A 41 -2.51 -0.48 1.19
C VAL A 41 -2.48 -1.92 1.70
N LYS A 42 -1.31 -2.56 1.69
CA LYS A 42 -1.09 -3.89 2.26
C LYS A 42 -1.26 -3.89 3.79
N ASP A 43 -0.67 -2.93 4.50
CA ASP A 43 -0.80 -2.81 5.96
C ASP A 43 -2.28 -2.62 6.37
N ASP A 44 -3.00 -1.75 5.68
CA ASP A 44 -4.45 -1.53 5.86
C ASP A 44 -5.26 -2.82 5.59
N TYR A 45 -4.89 -3.61 4.57
CA TYR A 45 -5.53 -4.90 4.27
C TYR A 45 -5.29 -5.95 5.37
N LEU A 46 -4.02 -6.13 5.77
CA LEU A 46 -3.63 -7.13 6.77
C LEU A 46 -4.18 -6.82 8.16
N ASN A 47 -4.40 -5.53 8.47
CA ASN A 47 -5.08 -5.13 9.70
C ASN A 47 -6.51 -5.69 9.78
N LEU A 48 -7.23 -5.74 8.65
CA LEU A 48 -8.65 -6.09 8.57
C LEU A 48 -8.92 -7.57 8.23
N GLN A 49 -7.92 -8.33 7.77
CA GLN A 49 -8.07 -9.75 7.44
C GLN A 49 -7.95 -10.71 8.66
N GLY A 50 -8.10 -10.18 9.87
CA GLY A 50 -7.64 -10.75 11.12
C GLY A 50 -8.34 -12.02 11.64
N GLU A 51 -8.03 -13.19 11.07
CA GLU A 51 -8.19 -14.46 11.82
C GLU A 51 -6.86 -15.19 12.07
N THR A 52 -5.83 -15.00 11.23
CA THR A 52 -4.65 -15.90 11.28
C THR A 52 -3.32 -15.22 11.62
N LEU A 53 -3.20 -13.90 11.51
CA LEU A 53 -1.91 -13.19 11.54
C LEU A 53 -1.65 -12.35 12.81
N GLN A 54 -2.61 -12.22 13.71
CA GLN A 54 -2.60 -11.21 14.78
C GLN A 54 -2.38 -11.81 16.19
N LYS A 55 -1.36 -12.65 16.37
CA LYS A 55 -0.99 -13.13 17.72
C LYS A 55 -0.41 -12.02 18.63
N ASN A 56 0.02 -10.88 18.07
CA ASN A 56 0.72 -9.80 18.78
C ASN A 56 0.14 -8.39 18.55
N LYS A 57 -0.85 -8.22 17.67
CA LYS A 57 -1.56 -6.94 17.39
C LYS A 57 -3.06 -7.20 17.61
N GLY A 58 -3.82 -6.23 18.12
CA GLY A 58 -5.24 -6.40 18.41
C GLY A 58 -6.09 -6.60 17.15
N PHE A 59 -7.18 -7.36 17.26
CA PHE A 59 -8.13 -7.62 16.17
C PHE A 59 -8.69 -6.32 15.60
N CYS A 60 -8.45 -6.10 14.29
CA CYS A 60 -8.95 -4.96 13.52
C CYS A 60 -8.77 -3.61 14.22
N GLU A 61 -7.54 -3.31 14.68
CA GLU A 61 -7.19 -2.04 15.34
C GLU A 61 -7.66 -0.80 14.55
N ASP A 62 -7.63 -0.83 13.21
CA ASP A 62 -8.11 0.27 12.38
C ASP A 62 -9.58 0.64 12.68
N ILE A 63 -10.43 -0.35 13.00
CA ILE A 63 -11.83 -0.12 13.38
C ILE A 63 -11.91 0.52 14.77
N SER A 64 -11.10 0.03 15.71
CA SER A 64 -11.03 0.53 17.09
C SER A 64 -10.54 1.97 17.15
N GLU A 65 -9.61 2.34 16.27
CA GLU A 65 -9.13 3.72 16.12
C GLU A 65 -10.14 4.64 15.39
N GLY A 66 -11.10 4.05 14.67
CA GLY A 66 -11.97 4.76 13.74
C GLY A 66 -11.22 5.26 12.50
N LYS A 67 -10.16 4.55 12.10
CA LYS A 67 -9.29 4.92 10.98
C LYS A 67 -10.01 4.70 9.65
N LEU A 68 -9.92 5.69 8.77
CA LEU A 68 -10.41 5.58 7.39
C LEU A 68 -9.32 4.95 6.52
N SER A 69 -9.07 3.66 6.71
CA SER A 69 -8.10 2.90 5.92
C SER A 69 -8.61 2.63 4.50
N PHE A 70 -7.73 2.21 3.60
CA PHE A 70 -8.07 2.08 2.17
C PHE A 70 -9.32 1.20 1.90
N PRO A 71 -9.46 -0.02 2.48
CA PRO A 71 -10.64 -0.84 2.27
C PRO A 71 -11.91 -0.21 2.86
N ILE A 72 -11.80 0.50 3.98
CA ILE A 72 -12.91 1.20 4.64
C ILE A 72 -13.42 2.37 3.78
N ILE A 73 -12.50 3.17 3.21
CA ILE A 73 -12.87 4.28 2.32
C ILE A 73 -13.60 3.75 1.09
N HIS A 74 -13.13 2.64 0.50
CA HIS A 74 -13.83 2.01 -0.62
C HIS A 74 -15.26 1.62 -0.24
N SER A 75 -15.42 0.92 0.89
CA SER A 75 -16.74 0.49 1.38
C SER A 75 -17.70 1.66 1.59
N LEU A 76 -17.26 2.71 2.29
CA LEU A 76 -18.07 3.92 2.54
C LEU A 76 -18.50 4.67 1.27
N ARG A 77 -17.76 4.48 0.17
CA ARG A 77 -18.03 5.11 -1.14
C ARG A 77 -18.84 4.22 -2.08
N SER A 78 -19.02 2.94 -1.76
CA SER A 78 -19.91 2.06 -2.51
C SER A 78 -21.36 2.59 -2.42
N THR A 79 -22.28 2.23 -3.31
CA THR A 79 -23.66 2.77 -3.27
C THR A 79 -24.64 1.90 -2.49
N THR A 80 -24.13 1.03 -1.61
CA THR A 80 -24.97 0.11 -0.83
C THR A 80 -25.59 0.77 0.40
N THR A 81 -26.79 0.34 0.78
CA THR A 81 -27.60 0.88 1.88
C THR A 81 -26.91 0.77 3.25
N ASP A 82 -25.96 -0.15 3.41
CA ASP A 82 -25.27 -0.47 4.67
C ASP A 82 -24.12 0.48 5.05
N ASN A 83 -23.83 1.49 4.23
CA ASN A 83 -22.69 2.40 4.47
C ASN A 83 -22.87 3.30 5.70
N SER A 84 -24.12 3.65 6.03
CA SER A 84 -24.44 4.45 7.21
C SER A 84 -24.02 3.71 8.49
N ASN A 85 -24.26 2.40 8.54
CA ASN A 85 -23.91 1.53 9.66
C ASN A 85 -22.40 1.43 9.86
N LEU A 86 -21.61 1.31 8.77
CA LEU A 86 -20.14 1.23 8.87
C LEU A 86 -19.54 2.52 9.47
N LEU A 87 -20.00 3.69 9.03
CA LEU A 87 -19.52 4.96 9.56
C LEU A 87 -19.81 5.10 11.07
N ASP A 88 -20.99 4.67 11.50
CA ASP A 88 -21.38 4.75 12.90
C ASP A 88 -20.59 3.75 13.75
N ILE A 89 -20.32 2.54 13.25
CA ILE A 89 -19.40 1.59 13.91
C ILE A 89 -18.01 2.21 14.11
N LEU A 90 -17.45 2.90 13.10
CA LEU A 90 -16.13 3.55 13.22
C LEU A 90 -16.12 4.69 14.23
N LYS A 91 -17.22 5.44 14.38
CA LYS A 91 -17.34 6.51 15.39
C LYS A 91 -17.39 5.95 16.82
N LEU A 92 -17.89 4.73 17.01
CA LEU A 92 -17.94 4.10 18.32
C LEU A 92 -16.55 3.82 18.88
N LYS A 93 -15.53 3.64 18.02
CA LYS A 93 -14.16 3.26 18.43
C LYS A 93 -14.17 2.08 19.39
N THR A 94 -14.92 1.05 18.99
CA THR A 94 -15.27 -0.08 19.84
C THR A 94 -14.12 -1.09 19.92
N GLU A 95 -13.97 -1.70 21.10
CA GLU A 95 -13.13 -2.88 21.28
C GLU A 95 -13.92 -4.19 21.23
N ASP A 96 -15.24 -4.14 21.05
CA ASP A 96 -16.09 -5.33 20.95
C ASP A 96 -15.91 -6.06 19.62
N ASP A 97 -15.33 -7.25 19.68
CA ASP A 97 -15.08 -8.12 18.53
C ASP A 97 -16.36 -8.41 17.72
N LYS A 98 -17.54 -8.51 18.33
CA LYS A 98 -18.80 -8.75 17.61
C LYS A 98 -19.15 -7.57 16.70
N ILE A 99 -18.90 -6.35 17.16
CA ILE A 99 -19.15 -5.15 16.37
C ILE A 99 -18.09 -5.04 15.26
N LYS A 100 -16.83 -5.37 15.56
CA LYS A 100 -15.76 -5.45 14.56
C LYS A 100 -16.09 -6.46 13.45
N HIS A 101 -16.56 -7.66 13.80
CA HIS A 101 -17.04 -8.65 12.82
C HIS A 101 -18.17 -8.10 11.93
N THR A 102 -19.11 -7.35 12.51
CA THR A 102 -20.19 -6.71 11.73
C THR A 102 -19.63 -5.76 10.67
N ALA A 103 -18.63 -4.93 11.04
CA ALA A 103 -17.95 -4.07 10.08
C ALA A 103 -17.21 -4.87 9.00
N ILE A 104 -16.54 -5.98 9.36
CA ILE A 104 -15.89 -6.87 8.38
C ILE A 104 -16.90 -7.46 7.38
N GLU A 105 -18.10 -7.86 7.83
CA GLU A 105 -19.14 -8.35 6.92
C GLU A 105 -19.63 -7.27 5.95
N ILE A 106 -19.72 -6.00 6.38
CA ILE A 106 -20.01 -4.87 5.48
C ILE A 106 -18.87 -4.67 4.45
N LEU A 107 -17.61 -4.79 4.87
CA LEU A 107 -16.47 -4.71 3.95
C LEU A 107 -16.50 -5.85 2.91
N LYS A 108 -16.92 -7.06 3.30
CA LYS A 108 -17.11 -8.19 2.39
C LYS A 108 -18.27 -7.95 1.42
N SER A 109 -19.42 -7.49 1.91
CA SER A 109 -20.61 -7.25 1.05
C SER A 109 -20.37 -6.15 0.00
N THR A 110 -19.48 -5.20 0.31
CA THR A 110 -19.04 -4.14 -0.59
C THR A 110 -17.84 -4.51 -1.47
N GLN A 111 -17.39 -5.77 -1.43
CA GLN A 111 -16.23 -6.29 -2.18
C GLN A 111 -14.93 -5.49 -1.94
N SER A 112 -14.80 -4.87 -0.77
CA SER A 112 -13.70 -3.94 -0.48
C SER A 112 -12.35 -4.64 -0.37
N PHE A 113 -12.33 -5.89 0.07
CA PHE A 113 -11.11 -6.72 0.09
C PHE A 113 -10.63 -7.06 -1.32
N GLU A 114 -11.53 -7.47 -2.21
CA GLU A 114 -11.20 -7.77 -3.61
C GLU A 114 -10.70 -6.52 -4.33
N TYR A 115 -11.38 -5.38 -4.13
CA TYR A 115 -10.94 -4.09 -4.65
C TYR A 115 -9.51 -3.73 -4.19
N THR A 116 -9.21 -4.00 -2.92
CA THR A 116 -7.88 -3.74 -2.35
C THR A 116 -6.80 -4.62 -2.97
N LEU A 117 -7.06 -5.92 -3.14
CA LEU A 117 -6.14 -6.84 -3.82
C LEU A 117 -5.91 -6.42 -5.28
N ASN A 118 -6.96 -6.03 -5.99
CA ASN A 118 -6.85 -5.53 -7.37
C ASN A 118 -6.01 -4.25 -7.46
N MET A 119 -6.15 -3.33 -6.49
CA MET A 119 -5.30 -2.15 -6.40
C MET A 119 -3.83 -2.50 -6.15
N LEU A 120 -3.55 -3.46 -5.25
CA LEU A 120 -2.19 -3.93 -4.99
C LEU A 120 -1.55 -4.53 -6.25
N ASN A 121 -2.29 -5.36 -7.00
CA ASN A 121 -1.83 -5.91 -8.27
C ASN A 121 -1.55 -4.81 -9.30
N LEU A 122 -2.43 -3.82 -9.42
CA LEU A 122 -2.23 -2.68 -10.32
C LEU A 122 -0.97 -1.88 -9.96
N LEU A 123 -0.75 -1.61 -8.67
CA LEU A 123 0.43 -0.89 -8.19
C LEU A 123 1.71 -1.69 -8.41
N LYS A 124 1.66 -3.02 -8.19
CA LYS A 124 2.74 -3.95 -8.48
C LYS A 124 3.15 -3.88 -9.95
N THR A 125 2.19 -3.98 -10.87
CA THR A 125 2.45 -3.85 -12.32
C THR A 125 3.09 -2.50 -12.64
N LYS A 126 2.53 -1.39 -12.13
CA LYS A 126 3.12 -0.06 -12.33
C LYS A 126 4.55 0.06 -11.82
N ALA A 127 4.88 -0.58 -10.70
CA ALA A 127 6.24 -0.60 -10.16
C ALA A 127 7.19 -1.37 -11.09
N HIS A 128 6.78 -2.53 -11.60
CA HIS A 128 7.58 -3.31 -12.56
C HIS A 128 7.77 -2.61 -13.90
N ASP A 129 6.73 -1.96 -14.41
CA ASP A 129 6.79 -1.19 -15.66
C ASP A 129 7.82 -0.06 -15.51
N TRP A 130 7.78 0.65 -14.36
CA TRP A 130 8.73 1.71 -14.06
C TRP A 130 10.19 1.20 -14.03
N VAL A 131 10.45 0.07 -13.36
CA VAL A 131 11.80 -0.52 -13.30
C VAL A 131 12.27 -0.93 -14.69
N SER A 132 11.40 -1.56 -15.49
CA SER A 132 11.72 -1.97 -16.87
C SER A 132 12.07 -0.77 -17.75
N GLU A 133 11.31 0.33 -17.64
CA GLU A 133 11.60 1.57 -18.35
C GLU A 133 12.93 2.21 -17.92
N ALA A 134 13.23 2.19 -16.62
CA ALA A 134 14.49 2.69 -16.09
C ALA A 134 15.68 1.86 -16.58
N GLN A 135 15.57 0.53 -16.58
CA GLN A 135 16.58 -0.39 -17.11
C GLN A 135 16.85 -0.15 -18.60
N ALA A 136 15.80 0.00 -19.42
CA ALA A 136 15.94 0.29 -20.84
C ALA A 136 16.72 1.59 -21.10
N LYS A 137 16.50 2.63 -20.29
CA LYS A 137 17.26 3.89 -20.37
C LYS A 137 18.73 3.70 -19.99
N CYS A 138 19.02 2.90 -18.96
CA CYS A 138 20.39 2.60 -18.54
C CYS A 138 21.16 1.86 -19.64
N THR A 139 20.56 0.82 -20.23
CA THR A 139 21.14 0.05 -21.34
C THR A 139 21.44 0.94 -22.55
N ASN A 140 20.51 1.81 -22.94
CA ASN A 140 20.69 2.72 -24.08
C ASN A 140 21.81 3.76 -23.85
N SER A 141 22.14 4.03 -22.58
CA SER A 141 23.15 5.02 -22.18
C SER A 141 24.50 4.37 -21.81
N GLY A 142 24.64 3.05 -21.93
CA GLY A 142 25.87 2.32 -21.59
C GLY A 142 26.14 2.22 -20.08
N LEU A 143 25.11 2.33 -19.23
CA LEU A 143 25.21 2.28 -17.76
C LEU A 143 24.91 0.88 -17.22
N ASP A 144 25.73 -0.11 -17.60
CA ASP A 144 25.48 -1.53 -17.28
C ASP A 144 25.46 -1.83 -15.77
N GLU A 145 26.34 -1.18 -15.00
CA GLU A 145 26.42 -1.36 -13.55
C GLU A 145 25.15 -0.86 -12.84
N LEU A 146 24.55 0.22 -13.32
CA LEU A 146 23.28 0.73 -12.80
C LEU A 146 22.11 -0.19 -13.16
N ASN A 147 22.12 -0.76 -14.37
CA ASN A 147 21.12 -1.73 -14.79
C ASN A 147 21.14 -2.99 -13.91
N ASP A 148 22.32 -3.48 -13.55
CA ASP A 148 22.49 -4.60 -12.62
C ASP A 148 21.93 -4.28 -11.23
N ASN A 149 22.16 -3.07 -10.74
CA ASN A 149 21.63 -2.59 -9.46
C ASN A 149 20.10 -2.43 -9.44
N LEU A 150 19.43 -2.37 -10.60
CA LEU A 150 17.98 -2.31 -10.70
C LEU A 150 17.29 -3.69 -10.64
N LYS A 151 18.01 -4.78 -10.96
CA LYS A 151 17.44 -6.14 -10.98
C LYS A 151 16.80 -6.58 -9.65
N PRO A 152 17.40 -6.31 -8.46
CA PRO A 152 16.81 -6.71 -7.18
C PRO A 152 15.45 -6.06 -6.89
N PHE A 153 15.13 -4.92 -7.52
CA PHE A 153 13.85 -4.24 -7.28
C PHE A 153 12.66 -5.05 -7.75
N HIS A 154 12.78 -5.89 -8.79
CA HIS A 154 11.70 -6.79 -9.19
C HIS A 154 11.32 -7.73 -8.04
N THR A 155 12.32 -8.41 -7.44
CA THR A 155 12.09 -9.31 -6.31
C THR A 155 11.55 -8.57 -5.09
N ALA A 156 12.06 -7.36 -4.81
CA ALA A 156 11.58 -6.54 -3.70
C ALA A 156 10.10 -6.13 -3.88
N ILE A 157 9.70 -5.77 -5.10
CA ILE A 157 8.31 -5.46 -5.45
C ILE A 157 7.42 -6.69 -5.24
N ASP A 158 7.87 -7.87 -5.66
CA ASP A 158 7.16 -9.13 -5.46
C ASP A 158 6.94 -9.43 -3.97
N THR A 159 8.00 -9.39 -3.17
CA THR A 159 7.93 -9.64 -1.73
C THR A 159 7.04 -8.63 -1.01
N LEU A 160 7.15 -7.34 -1.38
CA LEU A 160 6.35 -6.29 -0.77
C LEU A 160 4.86 -6.47 -1.07
N SER A 161 4.52 -6.89 -2.29
CA SER A 161 3.13 -6.97 -2.77
C SER A 161 2.43 -8.29 -2.45
N GLN A 162 3.14 -9.31 -1.95
CA GLN A 162 2.52 -10.55 -1.51
C GLN A 162 1.63 -10.32 -0.29
N VAL A 163 0.39 -10.81 -0.36
CA VAL A 163 -0.63 -10.74 0.70
C VAL A 163 -0.92 -12.16 1.16
#